data_AF-A0AAE8W8A2-F1
#
_entry.id   AF-A0AAE8W8A2-F1
#
_cell.length_a   1.000
_cell.length_b   1.000
_cell.length_c   1.000
_cell.angle_alpha   90.00
_cell.angle_beta   90.00
_cell.angle_gamma   90.00
#
_symmetry.space_group_name_H-M   'P 1'
#
loop_
_entity.id
_entity.type
_entity.pdbx_description
1 polymer ?
#
loop_
_entity_poly.entity_id
_entity_poly.type
_entity_poly.pdbx_seq_one_letter_code
_entity_poly.pdbx_strand_id
1 'polypeptide(L)'
;PPSISGWRLKSHNFQMGGALETTVEIWSSQVKSVLQACAHISNHLDFSKKLHANDDAKIATVIEADNGLTMPASRLNEYFK
;
A
#
# COMPACT_ATOMS: atom_id res chain seq x y z
N PRO A 1 49.06 -24.43 20.53
CA PRO A 1 47.58 -24.51 20.43
C PRO A 1 46.96 -23.12 20.23
N PRO A 2 46.15 -22.91 19.18
CA PRO A 2 45.46 -21.64 18.97
C PRO A 2 44.58 -21.32 20.18
N SER A 3 44.65 -20.09 20.69
CA SER A 3 43.98 -19.70 21.93
C SER A 3 42.46 -19.84 21.78
N ILE A 4 41.83 -20.41 22.81
CA ILE A 4 40.38 -20.68 22.87
C ILE A 4 39.56 -19.39 22.57
N SER A 5 40.13 -18.22 22.87
CA SER A 5 39.57 -16.91 22.51
C SER A 5 39.43 -16.69 21.00
N GLY A 6 40.40 -17.11 20.18
CA GLY A 6 40.38 -16.90 18.72
C GLY A 6 39.27 -17.70 18.03
N TRP A 7 39.01 -18.94 18.48
CA TRP A 7 37.95 -19.79 17.93
C TRP A 7 36.55 -19.28 18.26
N ARG A 8 36.34 -18.80 19.49
CA ARG A 8 35.06 -18.22 19.91
C ARG A 8 34.72 -16.96 19.11
N LEU A 9 35.69 -16.07 18.90
CA LEU A 9 35.48 -14.86 18.09
C LEU A 9 35.13 -15.19 16.64
N LYS A 10 35.84 -16.15 16.03
CA LYS A 10 35.53 -16.61 14.66
C LYS A 10 34.12 -17.20 14.57
N SER A 11 33.75 -18.10 15.48
CA SER A 11 32.41 -18.70 15.51
C SER A 11 31.31 -17.65 15.68
N HIS A 12 31.50 -16.69 16.58
CA HIS A 12 30.54 -15.61 16.81
C HIS A 12 30.36 -14.72 15.57
N ASN A 13 31.46 -14.37 14.89
CA ASN A 13 31.40 -13.57 13.67
C ASN A 13 30.64 -14.29 12.54
N PHE A 14 30.83 -15.61 12.39
CA PHE A 14 30.06 -16.39 11.41
C PHE A 14 28.57 -16.46 11.75
N GLN A 15 28.23 -16.61 13.04
CA GLN A 15 26.84 -16.58 13.50
C GLN A 15 26.19 -15.21 13.24
N MET A 16 26.91 -14.12 13.51
CA MET A 16 26.44 -12.75 13.24
C MET A 16 26.22 -12.52 11.74
N GLY A 17 27.14 -13.02 10.89
CA GLY A 17 26.99 -12.96 9.43
C GLY A 17 25.71 -13.65 8.96
N GLY A 18 25.47 -14.88 9.39
CA GLY A 18 24.25 -15.62 9.04
C GLY A 18 22.97 -14.95 9.56
N ALA A 19 22.99 -14.42 10.79
CA ALA A 19 21.84 -13.69 11.34
C ALA A 19 21.53 -12.41 10.56
N LEU A 20 22.56 -11.68 10.09
CA LEU A 20 22.39 -10.49 9.27
C LEU A 20 21.85 -10.84 7.87
N GLU A 21 22.36 -11.92 7.25
CA GLU A 21 21.87 -12.42 5.97
C GLU A 21 20.38 -12.78 6.06
N THR A 22 19.98 -13.56 7.06
CA THR A 22 18.55 -13.87 7.31
C THR A 22 17.72 -12.62 7.54
N THR A 23 18.25 -11.63 8.28
CA THR A 23 17.55 -10.36 8.51
C THR A 23 17.31 -9.63 7.18
N VAL A 24 18.31 -9.55 6.31
CA VAL A 24 18.19 -8.92 4.99
C VAL A 24 17.18 -9.66 4.11
N GLU A 25 17.17 -10.99 4.12
CA GLU A 25 16.20 -11.80 3.37
C GLU A 25 14.76 -11.55 3.82
N ILE A 26 14.52 -11.56 5.14
CA ILE A 26 13.20 -11.32 5.72
C ILE A 26 12.71 -9.91 5.40
N TRP A 27 13.54 -8.89 5.62
CA TRP A 27 13.18 -7.50 5.32
C TRP A 27 12.90 -7.29 3.83
N SER A 28 13.72 -7.88 2.97
CA SER A 28 13.52 -7.82 1.52
C SER A 28 12.18 -8.46 1.12
N SER A 29 11.80 -9.57 1.73
CA SER A 29 10.51 -10.23 1.51
C SER A 29 9.35 -9.34 1.98
N GLN A 30 9.44 -8.80 3.19
CA GLN A 30 8.38 -7.96 3.77
C GLN A 30 8.14 -6.67 2.98
N VAL A 31 9.20 -5.98 2.55
CA VAL A 31 9.08 -4.78 1.71
C VAL A 31 8.38 -5.10 0.39
N LYS A 32 8.72 -6.24 -0.23
CA LYS A 32 8.02 -6.70 -1.44
C LYS A 32 6.55 -6.99 -1.17
N SER A 33 6.20 -7.63 -0.05
CA SER A 33 4.81 -7.89 0.31
C SER A 33 4.00 -6.60 0.48
N VAL A 34 4.54 -5.59 1.17
CA VAL A 34 3.88 -4.29 1.34
C VAL A 34 3.70 -3.60 -0.01
N LEU A 35 4.73 -3.60 -0.86
CA LEU A 35 4.65 -3.01 -2.20
C LEU A 35 3.54 -3.67 -3.05
N GLN A 36 3.44 -5.00 -3.03
CA GLN A 36 2.39 -5.74 -3.73
C GLN A 36 1.00 -5.44 -3.18
N ALA A 37 0.86 -5.31 -1.85
CA ALA A 37 -0.40 -4.90 -1.24
C ALA A 37 -0.82 -3.48 -1.69
N CYS A 38 0.10 -2.52 -1.71
CA CYS A 38 -0.16 -1.17 -2.23
C CYS A 38 -0.56 -1.18 -3.71
N ALA A 39 0.12 -1.98 -4.53
CA ALA A 39 -0.24 -2.13 -5.95
C ALA A 39 -1.65 -2.74 -6.11
N HIS A 40 -1.97 -3.76 -5.32
CA HIS A 40 -3.29 -4.39 -5.34
C HIS A 40 -4.41 -3.44 -4.91
N ILE A 41 -4.21 -2.69 -3.82
CA ILE A 41 -5.17 -1.66 -3.36
C ILE A 41 -5.35 -0.58 -4.43
N SER A 42 -4.26 -0.09 -5.02
CA SER A 42 -4.32 0.95 -6.06
C SER A 42 -5.09 0.47 -7.29
N ASN A 43 -4.82 -0.75 -7.76
CA ASN A 43 -5.54 -1.36 -8.87
C ASN A 43 -7.03 -1.52 -8.57
N HIS A 44 -7.38 -1.91 -7.33
CA HIS A 44 -8.77 -2.04 -6.93
C HIS A 44 -9.48 -0.68 -6.88
N LEU A 45 -8.82 0.37 -6.36
CA LEU A 45 -9.38 1.72 -6.35
C LEU A 45 -9.62 2.25 -7.77
N ASP A 46 -8.67 2.03 -8.68
CA ASP A 46 -8.83 2.39 -10.09
C ASP A 46 -9.98 1.61 -10.76
N PHE A 47 -10.12 0.32 -10.44
CA PHE A 47 -11.24 -0.48 -10.90
C PHE A 47 -12.58 0.06 -10.39
N SER A 48 -12.71 0.28 -9.08
CA SER A 48 -13.93 0.80 -8.45
C SER A 48 -14.31 2.17 -9.01
N LYS A 49 -13.34 3.06 -9.24
CA LYS A 49 -13.57 4.37 -9.86
C LYS A 49 -14.10 4.24 -11.29
N LYS A 50 -13.52 3.33 -12.10
CA LYS A 50 -14.01 3.08 -13.46
C LYS A 50 -15.41 2.46 -13.47
N LEU A 51 -15.67 1.53 -12.55
CA LEU A 51 -16.96 0.86 -12.43
C LEU A 51 -18.09 1.86 -12.15
N HIS A 52 -17.85 2.82 -11.25
CA HIS A 52 -18.87 3.80 -10.85
C HIS A 52 -18.92 5.06 -11.71
N ALA A 53 -18.05 5.22 -12.71
CA ALA A 53 -18.02 6.41 -13.55
C ALA A 53 -19.35 6.68 -14.28
N ASN A 54 -20.08 5.62 -14.69
CA ASN A 54 -21.39 5.79 -15.32
C ASN A 54 -22.48 6.19 -14.32
N ASP A 55 -22.41 5.67 -13.09
CA ASP A 55 -23.34 6.03 -12.02
C ASP A 55 -23.14 7.49 -11.61
N ASP A 56 -21.89 7.92 -11.46
CA ASP A 56 -21.55 9.33 -11.21
C ASP A 56 -22.09 10.25 -12.31
N ALA A 57 -21.96 9.85 -13.58
CA ALA A 57 -22.49 10.61 -14.71
C ALA A 57 -24.02 10.66 -14.70
N LYS A 58 -24.70 9.54 -14.44
CA LYS A 58 -26.16 9.47 -14.34
C LYS A 58 -26.67 10.35 -13.20
N ILE A 59 -26.07 10.24 -12.02
CA ILE A 59 -26.47 11.05 -10.87
C ILE A 59 -26.26 12.53 -11.18
N ALA A 60 -25.14 12.89 -11.82
CA ALA A 60 -24.92 14.28 -12.23
C ALA A 60 -26.00 14.81 -13.18
N THR A 61 -26.50 13.99 -14.11
CA THR A 61 -27.61 14.38 -14.99
C THR A 61 -28.96 14.49 -14.29
N VAL A 62 -29.19 13.74 -13.21
CA VAL A 62 -30.46 13.73 -12.48
C VAL A 62 -30.51 14.83 -11.43
N ILE A 63 -29.37 15.20 -10.85
CA ILE A 63 -29.28 16.27 -9.84
C ILE A 63 -28.91 17.58 -10.54
N GLU A 64 -29.92 18.39 -10.84
CA GLU A 64 -29.75 19.76 -11.35
C GLU A 64 -29.65 20.76 -10.18
N ALA A 65 -28.72 21.70 -10.29
CA ALA A 65 -28.61 22.84 -9.38
C ALA A 65 -29.68 23.89 -9.70
N ASP A 66 -29.96 24.78 -8.74
CA ASP A 66 -30.93 25.88 -8.89
C ASP A 66 -30.62 26.81 -10.09
N ASN A 67 -29.39 26.76 -10.61
CA ASN A 67 -28.94 27.46 -11.81
C ASN A 67 -29.03 26.63 -13.11
N GLY A 68 -29.67 25.46 -13.08
CA GLY A 68 -29.84 24.56 -14.22
C GLY A 68 -28.60 23.75 -14.64
N LEU A 69 -27.53 23.75 -13.83
CA LEU A 69 -26.32 22.97 -14.11
C LEU A 69 -26.36 21.60 -13.43
N THR A 70 -25.92 20.56 -14.14
CA THR A 70 -25.73 19.20 -13.59
C THR A 70 -24.65 19.21 -12.51
N MET A 71 -24.95 18.67 -11.32
CA MET A 71 -24.00 18.65 -10.21
C MET A 71 -23.62 17.22 -9.78
N PRO A 72 -22.34 16.95 -9.50
CA PRO A 72 -21.90 15.63 -9.08
C PRO A 72 -22.38 15.31 -7.65
N ALA A 73 -22.62 14.03 -7.39
CA ALA A 73 -23.11 13.52 -6.10
C ALA A 73 -22.22 13.93 -4.91
N SER A 74 -20.91 14.10 -5.12
CA SER A 74 -19.95 14.50 -4.08
C SER A 74 -20.26 15.87 -3.45
N ARG A 75 -20.97 16.75 -4.17
CA ARG A 75 -21.39 18.07 -3.66
C ARG A 75 -22.50 17.97 -2.61
N LEU A 76 -23.23 16.86 -2.54
CA LEU A 76 -24.25 16.65 -1.50
C LEU A 76 -23.66 16.72 -0.09
N ASN A 77 -22.40 16.33 0.08
CA ASN A 77 -21.72 16.39 1.37
C ASN A 77 -21.58 17.83 1.92
N GLU A 78 -21.69 18.85 1.07
CA GLU A 78 -21.68 20.26 1.49
C GLU A 78 -22.97 20.67 2.21
N TYR A 79 -24.07 19.92 2.03
CA TYR A 79 -25.40 20.24 2.56
C TYR A 79 -25.76 19.46 3.83
N PHE A 80 -25.04 18.38 4.19
CA PHE A 80 -25.32 17.54 5.36
C PHE A 80 -24.40 17.82 6.56
N LYS A 81 -24.11 19.11 6.82
CA LYS A 81 -23.24 19.52 7.93
C LYS A 81 -23.88 19.34 9.31
#